data_AF-A0A1H2QLE7-F1
#
_entry.id   AF-A0A1H2QLE7-F1
#
_cell.length_a   1.000
_cell.length_b   1.000
_cell.length_c   1.000
_cell.angle_alpha   90.00
_cell.angle_beta   90.00
_cell.angle_gamma   90.00
#
_symmetry.space_group_name_H-M   'P 1'
#
loop_
_entity.id
_entity.type
_entity.pdbx_description
1 polymer ?
#
loop_
_entity_poly.entity_id
_entity_poly.type
_entity_poly.pdbx_seq_one_letter_code
_entity_poly.pdbx_strand_id
1 'polypeptide(L)'
;MNALFKKEIRYFFTSAIGYVVIGAFMLFSGLFLWVLSGEYNIFQTGFASLQPFFLLSAWIFVFLVPALTMRIISEEKRSGMLPLLFTYPISVWRIVLAKYLSVLAILLILLAFSGVYIYGMAIRRS
;
A
#
# COMPACT_ATOMS: atom_id res chain seq x y z
N MET A 1 1.88 -7.12 -21.24
CA MET A 1 2.33 -6.79 -19.87
C MET A 1 1.49 -5.65 -19.30
N ASN A 2 1.43 -4.50 -19.98
CA ASN A 2 0.66 -3.33 -19.54
C ASN A 2 -0.83 -3.59 -19.30
N ALA A 3 -1.47 -4.46 -20.10
CA ALA A 3 -2.88 -4.81 -19.90
C ALA A 3 -3.14 -5.54 -18.57
N LEU A 4 -2.27 -6.48 -18.18
CA LEU A 4 -2.40 -7.23 -16.94
C LEU A 4 -2.16 -6.32 -15.73
N PHE A 5 -1.11 -5.49 -15.79
CA PHE A 5 -0.84 -4.48 -14.76
C PHE A 5 -2.00 -3.48 -14.58
N LYS A 6 -2.52 -2.91 -15.67
CA LYS A 6 -3.68 -1.99 -15.61
C LYS A 6 -4.92 -2.65 -15.02
N LYS A 7 -5.13 -3.93 -15.33
CA LYS A 7 -6.22 -4.73 -14.76
C LYS A 7 -6.07 -4.85 -13.24
N GLU A 8 -4.89 -5.23 -12.76
CA GLU A 8 -4.62 -5.39 -11.31
C GLU A 8 -4.81 -4.07 -10.56
N ILE A 9 -4.28 -2.96 -11.09
CA ILE A 9 -4.47 -1.64 -10.48
C ILE A 9 -5.95 -1.27 -10.42
N ARG A 10 -6.70 -1.44 -11.52
CA ARG A 10 -8.14 -1.16 -11.53
C ARG A 10 -8.86 -2.03 -10.50
N TYR A 11 -8.53 -3.31 -10.43
CA TYR A 11 -9.13 -4.25 -9.50
C TYR A 11 -8.85 -3.88 -8.04
N PHE A 12 -7.67 -3.33 -7.74
CA PHE A 12 -7.35 -2.80 -6.43
C PHE A 12 -8.28 -1.64 -6.04
N PHE A 13 -8.41 -0.62 -6.91
CA PHE A 13 -9.23 0.57 -6.65
C PHE A 13 -10.75 0.35 -6.76
N THR A 14 -11.21 -0.77 -7.31
CA THR A 14 -12.64 -1.13 -7.30
C THR A 14 -13.01 -2.01 -6.09
N SER A 15 -12.02 -2.61 -5.41
CA SER A 15 -12.26 -3.50 -4.28
C SER A 15 -12.41 -2.74 -2.96
N ALA A 16 -13.44 -3.08 -2.18
CA ALA A 16 -13.67 -2.52 -0.83
C ALA A 16 -12.45 -2.69 0.10
N ILE A 17 -11.74 -3.82 -0.02
CA ILE A 17 -10.56 -4.10 0.80
C ILE A 17 -9.42 -3.13 0.46
N GLY A 18 -9.30 -2.68 -0.80
CA GLY A 18 -8.27 -1.71 -1.19
C GLY A 18 -8.41 -0.40 -0.43
N TYR A 19 -9.64 0.10 -0.31
CA TYR A 19 -9.95 1.29 0.49
C TYR A 19 -9.70 1.09 1.99
N VAL A 20 -10.02 -0.09 2.53
CA VAL A 20 -9.70 -0.42 3.93
C VAL A 20 -8.21 -0.37 4.19
N VAL A 21 -7.39 -0.88 3.26
CA VAL A 21 -5.93 -0.85 3.38
C VAL A 21 -5.40 0.60 3.36
N ILE A 22 -5.90 1.44 2.45
CA ILE A 22 -5.54 2.86 2.39
C ILE A 22 -5.93 3.56 3.71
N GLY A 23 -7.16 3.37 4.16
CA GLY A 23 -7.69 3.97 5.39
C GLY A 23 -6.91 3.54 6.62
N ALA A 24 -6.62 2.23 6.77
CA ALA A 24 -5.83 1.70 7.86
C ALA A 24 -4.42 2.29 7.87
N PHE A 25 -3.76 2.37 6.71
CA PHE A 25 -2.42 2.96 6.62
C PHE A 25 -2.41 4.43 7.04
N MET A 26 -3.36 5.24 6.54
CA MET A 26 -3.47 6.65 6.93
C MET A 26 -3.82 6.83 8.41
N LEU A 27 -4.69 5.99 8.94
CA LEU A 27 -5.09 6.05 10.34
C LEU A 27 -3.94 5.70 11.28
N PHE A 28 -3.23 4.59 11.03
CA PHE A 28 -2.08 4.21 11.85
C PHE A 28 -0.95 5.24 11.74
N SER A 29 -0.60 5.68 10.53
CA SER A 29 0.44 6.71 10.36
C SER A 29 0.07 8.03 11.04
N GLY A 30 -1.17 8.50 10.91
CA GLY A 30 -1.65 9.70 11.58
C GLY A 30 -1.64 9.57 13.11
N LEU A 31 -2.14 8.45 13.66
CA LEU A 31 -2.19 8.24 15.12
C LEU A 31 -0.79 8.21 15.74
N PHE A 32 0.13 7.42 15.19
CA PHE A 32 1.47 7.26 15.76
C PHE A 32 2.35 8.50 15.62
N LEU A 33 2.20 9.25 14.53
CA LEU A 33 3.04 10.42 14.29
C LEU A 33 2.55 11.66 15.03
N TRP A 34 1.24 11.79 15.28
CA TRP A 34 0.64 13.04 15.78
C TRP A 34 -0.07 12.92 17.13
N VAL A 35 -0.74 11.79 17.39
CA VAL A 35 -1.62 11.66 18.57
C VAL A 35 -0.91 10.95 19.71
N LEU A 36 -0.20 9.87 19.40
CA LEU A 36 0.49 9.05 20.39
C LEU A 36 1.83 9.71 20.78
N SER A 37 2.03 9.87 22.07
CA SER A 37 3.32 10.27 22.65
C SER A 37 4.28 9.08 22.61
N GLY A 38 5.43 9.21 21.93
CA GLY A 38 6.40 8.13 21.76
C GLY A 38 7.50 8.47 20.76
N GLU A 39 8.42 7.51 20.54
CA GLU A 39 9.61 7.64 19.67
C GLU A 39 9.29 8.09 18.23
N TYR A 40 8.09 7.81 17.73
CA TYR A 40 7.66 8.17 16.38
C TYR A 40 6.99 9.55 16.28
N ASN A 41 6.72 10.21 17.40
CA ASN A 41 6.01 11.48 17.40
C ASN A 41 6.88 12.62 16.85
N ILE A 42 6.40 13.30 15.82
CA ILE A 42 7.17 14.34 15.11
C ILE A 42 7.34 15.60 15.98
N PHE A 43 6.46 15.84 16.95
CA PHE A 43 6.53 17.00 17.83
C PHE A 43 7.51 16.81 19.00
N GLN A 44 7.65 15.59 19.50
CA GLN A 44 8.51 15.30 20.66
C GLN A 44 9.99 15.17 20.30
N THR A 45 10.28 14.83 19.04
CA THR A 45 11.65 14.66 18.54
C THR A 45 12.38 15.99 18.32
N GLY A 46 11.70 17.14 18.44
CA GLY A 46 12.32 18.48 18.36
C GLY A 46 12.81 18.89 16.96
N PHE A 47 12.70 17.99 15.97
CA PHE A 47 13.11 18.22 14.58
C PHE A 47 11.98 17.83 13.63
N ALA A 48 11.67 18.71 12.66
CA ALA A 48 10.72 18.42 11.58
C ALA A 48 11.34 17.46 10.54
N SER A 49 11.48 16.19 10.90
CA SER A 49 12.03 15.14 10.02
C SER A 49 10.94 14.16 9.57
N LEU A 50 11.04 13.69 8.32
CA LEU A 50 10.18 12.61 7.81
C LEU A 50 10.68 11.21 8.22
N GLN A 51 11.81 11.11 8.90
CA GLN A 51 12.43 9.84 9.27
C GLN A 51 11.49 8.95 10.14
N PRO A 52 10.78 9.47 11.15
CA PRO A 52 9.81 8.68 11.91
C PRO A 52 8.69 8.10 11.04
N PHE A 53 8.24 8.87 10.03
CA PHE A 53 7.22 8.41 9.08
C PHE A 53 7.72 7.23 8.24
N PHE A 54 8.95 7.29 7.70
CA PHE A 54 9.50 6.19 6.90
C PHE A 54 9.74 4.93 7.72
N LEU A 55 10.22 5.07 8.96
CA LEU A 55 10.42 3.94 9.88
C LEU A 55 9.09 3.27 10.23
N LEU A 56 8.08 4.05 10.59
CA LEU A 56 6.75 3.54 10.89
C LEU A 56 6.11 2.89 9.65
N SER A 57 6.25 3.50 8.47
CA SER A 57 5.73 2.96 7.21
C SER A 57 6.35 1.60 6.88
N ALA A 58 7.66 1.43 7.10
CA ALA A 58 8.34 0.16 6.91
C ALA A 58 7.73 -0.95 7.78
N TRP A 59 7.48 -0.66 9.07
CA TRP A 59 6.81 -1.59 9.99
C TRP A 59 5.40 -1.95 9.53
N ILE A 60 4.60 -0.97 9.12
CA ILE A 60 3.24 -1.22 8.63
C ILE A 60 3.29 -2.08 7.34
N PHE A 61 4.24 -1.81 6.45
CA PHE A 61 4.38 -2.56 5.19
C PHE A 61 4.75 -4.03 5.38
N VAL A 62 5.45 -4.42 6.46
CA VAL A 62 5.70 -5.83 6.78
C VAL A 62 4.39 -6.63 6.89
N PHE A 63 3.32 -6.03 7.42
CA PHE A 63 2.01 -6.67 7.50
C PHE A 63 1.15 -6.44 6.26
N LEU A 64 1.24 -5.24 5.69
CA LEU A 64 0.36 -4.81 4.60
C LEU A 64 0.73 -5.46 3.26
N VAL A 65 2.03 -5.69 3.00
CA VAL A 65 2.52 -6.33 1.77
C VAL A 65 2.02 -7.79 1.64
N PRO A 66 2.18 -8.68 2.65
CA PRO A 66 1.61 -10.01 2.60
C PRO A 66 0.08 -10.00 2.46
N ALA A 67 -0.60 -9.13 3.22
CA ALA A 67 -2.06 -9.01 3.16
C ALA A 67 -2.56 -8.64 1.76
N LEU A 68 -1.94 -7.65 1.11
CA LEU A 68 -2.27 -7.25 -0.27
C LEU A 68 -1.99 -8.37 -1.28
N THR A 69 -0.84 -9.03 -1.16
CA THR A 69 -0.43 -10.06 -2.10
C THR A 69 -1.33 -11.30 -1.99
N MET A 70 -1.62 -11.74 -0.77
CA MET A 70 -2.54 -12.85 -0.53
C MET A 70 -3.95 -12.54 -1.03
N ARG A 71 -4.41 -11.29 -0.91
CA ARG A 71 -5.71 -10.86 -1.41
C ARG A 71 -5.82 -11.05 -2.92
N ILE A 72 -4.83 -10.56 -3.69
CA ILE A 72 -4.81 -10.68 -5.15
C ILE A 72 -4.95 -12.15 -5.57
N ILE A 73 -4.16 -13.04 -4.96
CA ILE A 73 -4.18 -14.48 -5.29
C ILE A 73 -5.50 -15.13 -4.85
N SER A 74 -5.99 -14.78 -3.66
CA SER A 74 -7.23 -15.36 -3.10
C SER A 74 -8.47 -14.90 -3.86
N GLU A 75 -8.52 -13.65 -4.31
CA GLU A 75 -9.60 -13.11 -5.12
C GLU A 75 -9.66 -13.80 -6.49
N GLU A 76 -8.51 -14.06 -7.12
CA GLU A 76 -8.46 -14.85 -8.36
C GLU A 76 -8.84 -16.31 -8.18
N LYS A 77 -8.48 -16.91 -7.04
CA LYS A 77 -8.85 -18.28 -6.70
C LYS A 77 -10.36 -18.39 -6.47
N ARG A 78 -10.92 -17.42 -5.72
CA ARG A 78 -12.35 -17.35 -5.40
C ARG A 78 -13.20 -17.08 -6.64
N SER A 79 -12.72 -16.25 -7.57
CA SER A 79 -13.44 -15.91 -8.80
C SER A 79 -13.30 -16.97 -9.90
N GLY A 80 -12.54 -18.05 -9.68
CA GLY A 80 -12.28 -19.08 -10.70
C GLY A 80 -11.44 -18.57 -11.88
N MET A 81 -10.79 -17.41 -11.74
CA MET A 81 -10.03 -16.78 -12.82
C MET A 81 -8.61 -17.35 -12.95
N LEU A 82 -8.09 -17.95 -11.86
CA LEU A 82 -6.76 -18.55 -11.81
C LEU A 82 -6.54 -19.64 -12.88
N PRO A 83 -7.43 -20.65 -13.04
CA PRO A 83 -7.32 -21.64 -14.11
C PRO A 83 -7.46 -21.03 -15.51
N LEU A 84 -8.35 -20.04 -15.68
CA LEU A 84 -8.51 -19.32 -16.95
C LEU A 84 -7.23 -18.57 -17.34
N LEU A 85 -6.51 -18.00 -16.37
CA LEU A 85 -5.26 -17.29 -16.64
C LEU A 85 -4.16 -18.23 -17.14
N PHE A 86 -4.16 -19.48 -16.68
CA PHE A 86 -3.20 -20.51 -17.08
C PHE A 86 -3.51 -21.17 -18.43
N THR A 87 -4.77 -21.11 -18.89
CA THR A 87 -5.12 -21.59 -20.24
C THR A 87 -4.80 -20.56 -21.33
N TYR A 88 -4.60 -19.29 -20.99
CA TYR A 88 -4.10 -18.31 -21.96
C TYR A 88 -2.61 -18.55 -22.28
N PRO A 89 -2.17 -18.26 -23.53
CA PRO A 89 -0.77 -18.42 -23.95
C PRO A 89 0.12 -17.28 -23.41
N ILE A 90 0.16 -17.12 -22.08
CA ILE A 90 0.94 -16.10 -21.37
C ILE A 90 1.93 -16.82 -20.46
N SER A 91 3.18 -16.37 -20.43
CA SER A 91 4.17 -16.98 -19.53
C SER A 91 3.84 -16.68 -18.07
N VAL A 92 4.01 -17.70 -17.21
CA VAL A 92 3.78 -17.60 -15.75
C VAL A 92 4.62 -16.47 -15.15
N TRP A 93 5.86 -16.32 -15.58
CA TRP A 93 6.74 -15.22 -15.17
C TRP A 93 6.13 -13.84 -15.42
N ARG A 94 5.44 -13.66 -16.55
CA ARG A 94 4.80 -12.39 -16.88
C ARG A 94 3.62 -12.08 -15.98
N ILE A 95 2.92 -13.11 -15.51
CA ILE A 95 1.82 -12.98 -14.54
C ILE A 95 2.40 -12.56 -13.18
N VAL A 96 3.42 -13.27 -12.70
CA VAL A 96 4.07 -12.98 -11.42
C VAL A 96 4.65 -11.56 -11.41
N LEU A 97 5.36 -11.17 -12.48
CA LEU A 97 5.96 -9.85 -12.60
C LEU A 97 4.91 -8.74 -12.63
N ALA A 98 3.80 -8.96 -13.33
CA ALA A 98 2.71 -7.98 -13.38
C ALA A 98 2.07 -7.78 -12.00
N LYS A 99 1.83 -8.86 -11.25
CA LYS A 99 1.28 -8.79 -9.89
C LYS A 99 2.22 -8.07 -8.94
N TYR A 100 3.50 -8.44 -8.97
CA TYR A 100 4.54 -7.79 -8.18
C TYR A 100 4.61 -6.29 -8.45
N LEU A 101 4.71 -5.88 -9.72
CA LEU A 101 4.77 -4.47 -10.10
C LEU A 101 3.50 -3.71 -9.72
N SER A 102 2.33 -4.36 -9.79
CA SER A 102 1.06 -3.75 -9.39
C SER A 102 1.04 -3.45 -7.90
N VAL A 103 1.42 -4.42 -7.06
CA VAL A 103 1.52 -4.23 -5.60
C VAL A 103 2.55 -3.16 -5.27
N LEU A 104 3.72 -3.19 -5.90
CA LEU A 104 4.76 -2.19 -5.70
C LEU A 104 4.27 -0.78 -6.07
N ALA A 105 3.58 -0.63 -7.20
CA ALA A 105 3.02 0.66 -7.61
C ALA A 105 1.97 1.17 -6.60
N ILE A 106 1.10 0.28 -6.10
CA ILE A 106 0.10 0.62 -5.07
C ILE A 106 0.80 1.11 -3.79
N LEU A 107 1.84 0.44 -3.32
CA LEU A 107 2.59 0.82 -2.12
C LEU A 107 3.28 2.19 -2.28
N LEU A 108 3.88 2.43 -3.45
CA LEU A 108 4.49 3.73 -3.76
C LEU A 108 3.45 4.85 -3.78
N ILE A 109 2.28 4.61 -4.37
CA ILE A 109 1.16 5.58 -4.37
C ILE A 109 0.70 5.84 -2.91
N LEU A 110 0.58 4.79 -2.10
CA LEU A 110 0.19 4.89 -0.70
C LEU A 110 1.18 5.77 0.09
N LEU A 111 2.47 5.52 -0.09
CA LEU A 111 3.54 6.22 0.59
C LEU A 111 3.65 7.67 0.12
N ALA A 112 3.50 7.93 -1.17
CA ALA A 112 3.48 9.30 -1.70
C ALA A 112 2.26 10.09 -1.18
N PHE A 113 1.07 9.51 -1.23
CA PHE A 113 -0.16 10.18 -0.79
C PHE A 113 -0.14 10.50 0.71
N SER A 114 0.27 9.52 1.53
CA SER A 114 0.43 9.71 2.98
C SER A 114 1.53 10.71 3.32
N GLY A 115 2.66 10.67 2.62
CA GLY A 115 3.75 11.65 2.79
C GLY A 115 3.28 13.08 2.52
N VAL A 116 2.54 13.30 1.42
CA VAL A 116 1.95 14.62 1.10
C VAL A 116 0.98 15.06 2.20
N TYR A 117 0.11 14.17 2.66
CA TYR A 117 -0.85 14.46 3.74
C TYR A 117 -0.15 14.88 5.04
N ILE A 118 0.89 14.14 5.44
CA ILE A 118 1.65 14.42 6.67
C ILE A 118 2.42 15.72 6.55
N TYR A 119 3.08 15.96 5.42
CA TYR A 119 3.81 17.20 5.17
C TYR A 119 2.87 18.42 5.21
N GLY A 120 1.71 18.32 4.56
CA GLY A 120 0.70 19.38 4.58
C GLY A 120 0.15 19.66 5.98
N MET A 121 -0.05 18.63 6.80
CA MET A 121 -0.45 18.85 8.19
C MET A 121 0.68 19.46 9.02
N ALA A 122 1.92 19.00 8.85
CA ALA A 122 3.08 19.49 9.60
C ALA A 122 3.27 21.00 9.44
N ILE A 123 3.15 21.51 8.21
CA ILE A 123 3.18 22.96 7.91
C ILE A 123 2.07 23.75 8.61
N ARG A 124 0.88 23.17 8.78
CA ARG A 124 -0.26 23.88 9.38
C ARG A 124 -0.15 24.02 10.89
N ARG A 125 0.73 23.25 11.55
CA ARG A 125 0.92 23.27 13.01
C ARG A 125 2.28 23.80 13.49
N SER A 126 3.19 24.15 12.57
CA SER A 126 4.43 24.90 12.86
C SER A 126 4.16 26.41 12.89
#